data_AF-A0A524L265-F1
#
_entry.id   AF-A0A524L265-F1
#
_cell.length_a   1.000
_cell.length_b   1.000
_cell.length_c   1.000
_cell.angle_alpha   90.00
_cell.angle_beta   90.00
_cell.angle_gamma   90.00
#
_symmetry.space_group_name_H-M   'P 1'
#
loop_
_entity.id
_entity.type
_entity.pdbx_description
1 polymer ?
#
loop_
_entity_poly.entity_id
_entity_poly.type
_entity_poly.pdbx_seq_one_letter_code
_entity_poly.pdbx_strand_id
1 'polypeptide(L)'
;NPEKFYKISEKKERIDVVLLDQLARQLMDYGANVVVIKLGDQGLYLRTHQTEKSSLSSIINPRQWNYRQLLSPCFATEVKGTTGTGDATIAGFLAQLLDGGKPEESIALATAVGACCVEAVDATGGIRPLPEVINRINSGWERLSLSIPIDNWKYDYHYKIWKGPEDQVR
;
A
#
# COMPACT_ATOMS: atom_id res chain seq x y z
N ASN A 1 -20.42 -7.19 9.26
CA ASN A 1 -20.91 -8.50 9.72
C ASN A 1 -19.95 -9.03 10.78
N PRO A 2 -20.33 -9.02 12.07
CA PRO A 2 -19.47 -9.45 13.19
C PRO A 2 -18.96 -10.89 13.04
N GLU A 3 -19.76 -11.81 12.49
CA GLU A 3 -19.34 -13.20 12.32
C GLU A 3 -18.14 -13.37 11.37
N LYS A 4 -18.09 -12.56 10.31
CA LYS A 4 -16.99 -12.58 9.35
C LYS A 4 -15.68 -12.11 9.99
N PHE A 5 -15.76 -11.10 10.87
CA PHE A 5 -14.61 -10.64 11.65
C PHE A 5 -14.07 -11.74 12.57
N TYR A 6 -14.94 -12.44 13.30
CA TYR A 6 -14.52 -13.56 14.15
C TYR A 6 -13.86 -14.67 13.33
N LYS A 7 -14.42 -15.05 12.18
CA LYS A 7 -13.83 -16.06 11.29
C LYS A 7 -12.46 -15.66 10.76
N ILE A 8 -12.24 -14.39 10.42
CA ILE A 8 -10.91 -13.88 10.02
C ILE A 8 -9.93 -13.91 11.20
N SER A 9 -10.35 -13.47 12.39
CA SER A 9 -9.50 -13.49 13.58
C SER A 9 -9.09 -14.90 14.01
N GLU A 10 -9.95 -15.89 13.76
CA GLU A 10 -9.69 -17.30 13.99
C GLU A 10 -8.98 -18.00 12.81
N LYS A 11 -8.56 -17.24 11.79
CA LYS A 11 -7.93 -17.74 10.54
C LYS A 11 -8.79 -18.75 9.75
N LYS A 12 -10.09 -18.80 10.01
CA LYS A 12 -11.06 -19.67 9.31
C LYS A 12 -11.51 -19.09 7.97
N GLU A 13 -11.25 -17.82 7.73
CA GLU A 13 -11.53 -17.13 6.47
C GLU A 13 -10.32 -16.26 6.11
N ARG A 14 -9.88 -16.30 4.85
CA ARG A 14 -8.71 -15.53 4.39
C ARG A 14 -9.14 -14.13 3.97
N ILE A 15 -8.26 -13.15 4.20
CA ILE A 15 -8.40 -11.83 3.59
C ILE A 15 -8.23 -12.01 2.07
N ASP A 16 -9.18 -11.47 1.30
CA ASP A 16 -9.15 -11.43 -0.16
C ASP A 16 -9.33 -10.00 -0.68
N VAL A 17 -9.06 -9.79 -1.96
CA VAL A 17 -9.19 -8.47 -2.59
C VAL A 17 -10.63 -7.97 -2.66
N VAL A 18 -11.62 -8.87 -2.61
CA VAL A 18 -13.05 -8.50 -2.62
C VAL A 18 -13.42 -7.85 -1.30
N LEU A 19 -13.02 -8.44 -0.18
CA LEU A 19 -13.22 -7.88 1.15
C LEU A 19 -12.48 -6.54 1.32
N LEU A 20 -11.26 -6.43 0.79
CA LEU A 20 -10.50 -5.18 0.82
C LEU A 20 -11.21 -4.06 0.05
N ASP A 21 -11.74 -4.34 -1.14
CA ASP A 21 -12.50 -3.34 -1.91
C ASP A 21 -13.80 -2.95 -1.20
N GLN A 22 -14.54 -3.92 -0.63
CA GLN A 22 -15.75 -3.66 0.15
C GLN A 22 -15.46 -2.74 1.36
N LEU A 23 -14.43 -3.05 2.13
CA LEU A 23 -14.03 -2.24 3.27
C LEU A 23 -13.58 -0.84 2.84
N ALA A 24 -12.79 -0.74 1.78
CA ALA A 24 -12.32 0.54 1.29
C ALA A 24 -13.46 1.42 0.79
N ARG A 25 -14.43 0.86 0.05
CA ARG A 25 -15.64 1.58 -0.37
C ARG A 25 -16.47 2.06 0.81
N GLN A 26 -16.65 1.22 1.83
CA GLN A 26 -17.36 1.63 3.05
C GLN A 26 -16.68 2.82 3.74
N LEU A 27 -15.35 2.84 3.81
CA LEU A 27 -14.59 3.97 4.37
C LEU A 27 -14.69 5.23 3.49
N MET A 28 -14.81 5.07 2.17
CA MET A 28 -15.05 6.18 1.25
C MET A 28 -16.46 6.74 1.37
N ASP A 29 -17.47 5.89 1.58
CA ASP A 29 -18.85 6.29 1.85
C ASP A 29 -18.93 7.11 3.16
N TYR A 30 -18.00 6.90 4.09
CA TYR A 30 -17.84 7.73 5.29
C TYR A 30 -17.05 9.03 5.06
N GLY A 31 -16.56 9.27 3.85
CA GLY A 31 -15.96 10.54 3.43
C GLY A 31 -14.45 10.50 3.14
N ALA A 32 -13.78 9.35 3.24
CA ALA A 32 -12.37 9.26 2.87
C ALA A 32 -12.18 9.33 1.33
N ASN A 33 -11.30 10.20 0.83
CA ASN A 33 -10.99 10.23 -0.61
C ASN A 33 -9.89 9.21 -1.00
N VAL A 34 -8.98 8.92 -0.08
CA VAL A 34 -7.86 7.99 -0.25
C VAL A 34 -7.86 7.02 0.93
N VAL A 35 -7.92 5.73 0.64
CA VAL A 35 -7.90 4.66 1.65
C VAL A 35 -6.70 3.78 1.37
N VAL A 36 -5.86 3.59 2.40
CA VAL A 36 -4.70 2.72 2.34
C VAL A 36 -4.78 1.72 3.49
N ILE A 37 -4.60 0.43 3.20
CA ILE A 37 -4.75 -0.65 4.16
C ILE A 37 -3.48 -1.48 4.16
N LYS A 38 -2.79 -1.51 5.30
CA LYS A 38 -1.60 -2.35 5.50
C LYS A 38 -2.02 -3.80 5.72
N LEU A 39 -1.40 -4.72 4.99
CA LEU A 39 -1.77 -6.15 4.95
C LEU A 39 -0.68 -7.04 5.57
N GLY A 40 0.06 -6.53 6.56
CA GLY A 40 1.21 -7.24 7.11
C GLY A 40 2.30 -7.49 6.05
N ASP A 41 2.72 -8.74 5.91
CA ASP A 41 3.71 -9.18 4.93
C ASP A 41 3.16 -9.22 3.48
N GLN A 42 1.83 -9.19 3.31
CA GLN A 42 1.17 -9.17 2.00
C GLN A 42 1.21 -7.80 1.33
N GLY A 43 1.82 -6.79 1.97
CA GLY A 43 2.02 -5.48 1.36
C GLY A 43 1.05 -4.41 1.78
N LEU A 44 0.58 -3.61 0.83
CA LEU A 44 -0.23 -2.42 1.04
C LEU A 44 -1.26 -2.26 -0.08
N TYR A 45 -2.54 -2.22 0.27
CA TYR A 45 -3.65 -1.96 -0.64
C TYR A 45 -4.00 -0.46 -0.64
N LEU A 46 -4.30 0.10 -1.81
CA LEU A 46 -4.77 1.47 -1.97
C LEU A 46 -6.02 1.48 -2.84
N ARG A 47 -7.02 2.24 -2.39
CA ARG A 47 -8.18 2.63 -3.19
C ARG A 47 -8.33 4.14 -3.11
N THR A 48 -8.71 4.77 -4.21
CA THR A 48 -9.10 6.19 -4.21
C THR A 48 -10.44 6.42 -4.87
N HIS A 49 -11.12 7.48 -4.43
CA HIS A 49 -12.28 8.06 -5.10
C HIS A 49 -11.86 9.32 -5.86
N GLN A 50 -12.83 10.11 -6.32
CA GLN A 50 -12.61 11.46 -6.83
C GLN A 50 -11.89 12.34 -5.77
N THR A 51 -10.81 13.03 -6.15
CA THR A 51 -10.00 13.87 -5.26
C THR A 51 -10.00 15.37 -5.65
N GLU A 52 -10.66 15.77 -6.74
CA GLU A 52 -10.65 17.14 -7.29
C GLU A 52 -11.23 18.17 -6.32
N LYS A 53 -12.20 17.76 -5.51
CA LYS A 53 -12.87 18.63 -4.53
C LYS A 53 -12.34 18.44 -3.11
N SER A 54 -11.36 17.57 -2.91
CA SER A 54 -10.78 17.34 -1.59
C SER A 54 -9.64 18.33 -1.32
N SER A 55 -9.31 18.51 -0.05
CA SER A 55 -8.13 19.27 0.38
C SER A 55 -6.81 18.68 -0.12
N LEU A 56 -6.81 17.43 -0.59
CA LEU A 56 -5.61 16.79 -1.16
C LEU A 56 -5.29 17.31 -2.57
N SER A 57 -6.24 17.88 -3.30
CA SER A 57 -6.02 18.39 -4.66
C SER A 57 -4.92 19.46 -4.79
N SER A 58 -4.52 20.10 -3.69
CA SER A 58 -3.38 21.03 -3.64
C SER A 58 -2.02 20.34 -3.44
N ILE A 59 -2.03 19.07 -3.04
CA ILE A 59 -0.85 18.26 -2.72
C ILE A 59 -0.60 17.24 -3.83
N ILE A 60 -1.66 16.59 -4.32
CA ILE A 60 -1.60 15.53 -5.33
C ILE A 60 -2.32 15.95 -6.61
N ASN A 61 -1.90 15.40 -7.74
CA ASN A 61 -2.57 15.60 -9.02
C ASN A 61 -3.83 14.71 -9.12
N PRO A 62 -5.07 15.27 -9.12
CA PRO A 62 -6.28 14.46 -9.14
C PRO A 62 -6.39 13.55 -10.38
N ARG A 63 -5.86 13.96 -11.53
CA ARG A 63 -5.88 13.12 -12.75
C ARG A 63 -5.16 11.80 -12.56
N GLN A 64 -4.08 11.80 -11.77
CA GLN A 64 -3.29 10.59 -11.50
C GLN A 64 -3.84 9.79 -10.33
N TRP A 65 -4.53 10.46 -9.39
CA TRP A 65 -4.97 9.90 -8.12
C TRP A 65 -6.44 9.49 -8.07
N ASN A 66 -7.24 9.82 -9.08
CA ASN A 66 -8.64 9.42 -9.13
C ASN A 66 -8.85 7.94 -9.45
N TYR A 67 -9.82 7.33 -8.78
CA TYR A 67 -10.34 6.00 -9.09
C TYR A 67 -9.26 4.92 -9.20
N ARG A 68 -8.26 4.98 -8.33
CA ARG A 68 -7.15 4.05 -8.29
C ARG A 68 -7.50 2.82 -7.49
N GLN A 69 -6.98 1.67 -7.90
CA GLN A 69 -7.07 0.43 -7.15
C GLN A 69 -5.74 -0.32 -7.30
N LEU A 70 -4.90 -0.24 -6.27
CA LEU A 70 -3.52 -0.69 -6.35
C LEU A 70 -3.17 -1.59 -5.17
N LEU A 71 -2.21 -2.50 -5.39
CA LEU A 71 -1.67 -3.38 -4.38
C LEU A 71 -0.16 -3.52 -4.59
N SER A 72 0.60 -3.09 -3.59
CA SER A 72 2.07 -3.19 -3.59
C SER A 72 2.49 -4.33 -2.66
N PRO A 73 3.10 -5.42 -3.17
CA PRO A 73 3.72 -6.42 -2.31
C PRO A 73 4.90 -5.83 -1.53
N CYS A 74 5.17 -6.32 -0.32
CA CYS A 74 6.36 -5.93 0.45
C CYS A 74 7.65 -6.26 -0.33
N PHE A 75 8.72 -5.51 -0.06
CA PHE A 75 10.05 -5.86 -0.57
C PHE A 75 10.66 -6.98 0.26
N ALA A 76 11.39 -7.88 -0.40
CA ALA A 76 12.06 -8.99 0.24
C ALA A 76 13.27 -8.50 1.03
N THR A 77 13.39 -8.93 2.29
CA THR A 77 14.53 -8.60 3.15
C THR A 77 14.69 -9.63 4.28
N GLU A 78 15.82 -9.56 4.99
CA GLU A 78 16.06 -10.31 6.21
C GLU A 78 15.31 -9.67 7.38
N VAL A 79 14.21 -10.29 7.81
CA VAL A 79 13.36 -9.79 8.90
C VAL A 79 14.02 -10.06 10.26
N LYS A 80 14.37 -8.99 10.97
CA LYS A 80 14.93 -9.03 12.34
C LYS A 80 13.93 -8.58 13.41
N GLY A 81 12.98 -7.73 13.05
CA GLY A 81 11.90 -7.26 13.91
C GLY A 81 10.74 -6.72 13.08
N THR A 82 9.53 -6.70 13.65
CA THR A 82 8.33 -6.14 12.97
C THR A 82 7.71 -4.98 13.72
N THR A 83 8.34 -4.57 14.82
CA THR A 83 7.90 -3.44 15.65
C THR A 83 7.98 -2.16 14.81
N GLY A 84 6.92 -1.36 14.79
CA GLY A 84 6.90 -0.09 14.05
C GLY A 84 6.82 -0.20 12.52
N THR A 85 6.78 -1.41 11.94
CA THR A 85 6.72 -1.56 10.46
C THR A 85 5.44 -0.96 9.86
N GLY A 86 4.33 -1.00 10.59
CA GLY A 86 3.10 -0.31 10.21
C GLY A 86 3.33 1.20 10.11
N ASP A 87 3.84 1.81 11.17
CA ASP A 87 4.13 3.25 11.23
C ASP A 87 5.13 3.67 10.14
N ALA A 88 6.20 2.90 9.95
CA ALA A 88 7.19 3.12 8.90
C ALA A 88 6.56 3.07 7.49
N THR A 89 5.67 2.10 7.25
CA THR A 89 4.96 1.99 5.97
C THR A 89 4.10 3.22 5.72
N ILE A 90 3.32 3.65 6.73
CA ILE A 90 2.44 4.82 6.61
C ILE A 90 3.26 6.11 6.48
N ALA A 91 4.36 6.25 7.21
CA ALA A 91 5.27 7.39 7.09
C ALA A 91 5.87 7.48 5.68
N GLY A 92 6.29 6.35 5.09
CA GLY A 92 6.77 6.31 3.71
C GLY A 92 5.69 6.68 2.69
N PHE A 93 4.44 6.23 2.90
CA PHE A 93 3.31 6.63 2.07
C PHE A 93 3.06 8.14 2.13
N LEU A 94 2.96 8.69 3.34
CA LEU A 94 2.71 10.11 3.57
C LEU A 94 3.85 10.97 3.04
N ALA A 95 5.11 10.53 3.17
CA ALA A 95 6.27 11.24 2.62
C ALA A 95 6.16 11.39 1.09
N GLN A 96 5.86 10.32 0.35
CA GLN A 96 5.71 10.39 -1.11
C GLN A 96 4.46 11.18 -1.52
N LEU A 97 3.36 11.03 -0.77
CA LEU A 97 2.12 11.78 -1.00
C LEU A 97 2.38 13.28 -0.91
N LEU A 98 3.06 13.72 0.15
CA LEU A 98 3.37 15.14 0.41
C LEU A 98 4.38 15.71 -0.59
N ASP A 99 5.21 14.86 -1.19
CA ASP A 99 6.11 15.22 -2.31
C ASP A 99 5.37 15.31 -3.66
N GLY A 100 4.06 15.11 -3.68
CA GLY A 100 3.24 15.15 -4.90
C GLY A 100 3.45 13.95 -5.82
N GLY A 101 3.98 12.84 -5.29
CA GLY A 101 4.25 11.62 -6.05
C GLY A 101 3.01 10.97 -6.63
N LYS A 102 3.21 10.08 -7.61
CA LYS A 102 2.12 9.27 -8.17
C LYS A 102 1.65 8.21 -7.16
N PRO A 103 0.43 7.70 -7.27
CA PRO A 103 -0.07 6.69 -6.34
C PRO A 103 0.74 5.39 -6.42
N GLU A 104 1.23 5.00 -7.59
CA GLU A 104 2.11 3.82 -7.75
C GLU A 104 3.44 3.99 -7.01
N GLU A 105 4.08 5.16 -7.14
CA GLU A 105 5.32 5.52 -6.44
C GLU A 105 5.09 5.56 -4.93
N SER A 106 3.94 6.09 -4.50
CA SER A 106 3.58 6.23 -3.09
C SER A 106 3.43 4.89 -2.38
N ILE A 107 2.71 3.94 -2.97
CA ILE A 107 2.58 2.61 -2.36
C ILE A 107 3.86 1.79 -2.46
N ALA A 108 4.68 2.00 -3.49
CA ALA A 108 5.97 1.35 -3.62
C ALA A 108 6.92 1.84 -2.52
N LEU A 109 7.08 3.17 -2.37
CA LEU A 109 7.93 3.74 -1.32
C LEU A 109 7.44 3.33 0.07
N ALA A 110 6.13 3.37 0.33
CA ALA A 110 5.55 2.92 1.58
C ALA A 110 6.02 1.50 1.96
N THR A 111 5.86 0.54 1.04
CA THR A 111 6.30 -0.84 1.28
C THR A 111 7.82 -1.00 1.38
N ALA A 112 8.60 -0.13 0.72
CA ALA A 112 10.06 -0.15 0.80
C ALA A 112 10.57 0.39 2.14
N VAL A 113 9.98 1.47 2.65
CA VAL A 113 10.28 2.02 3.98
C VAL A 113 9.89 1.01 5.07
N GLY A 114 8.74 0.35 4.93
CA GLY A 114 8.37 -0.77 5.79
C GLY A 114 9.38 -1.92 5.74
N ALA A 115 9.90 -2.26 4.56
CA ALA A 115 10.94 -3.28 4.44
C ALA A 115 12.28 -2.84 5.07
N CYS A 116 12.67 -1.57 4.96
CA CYS A 116 13.84 -1.06 5.69
C CYS A 116 13.66 -1.17 7.21
N CYS A 117 12.47 -0.87 7.75
CA CYS A 117 12.18 -0.97 9.18
C CYS A 117 12.45 -2.38 9.73
N VAL A 118 12.02 -3.43 9.03
CA VAL A 118 12.18 -4.80 9.54
C VAL A 118 13.62 -5.32 9.52
N GLU A 119 14.56 -4.61 8.89
CA GLU A 119 15.99 -4.96 8.87
C GLU A 119 16.70 -4.70 10.21
N ALA A 120 16.00 -4.08 11.17
CA ALA A 120 16.44 -3.85 12.54
C ALA A 120 15.49 -4.46 13.57
N VAL A 121 15.98 -4.65 14.80
CA VAL A 121 15.18 -5.23 15.91
C VAL A 121 14.23 -4.19 16.51
N ASP A 122 14.65 -2.93 16.55
CA ASP A 122 13.86 -1.81 17.04
C ASP A 122 13.01 -1.16 15.94
N ALA A 123 12.16 -0.20 16.31
CA ALA A 123 11.18 0.39 15.42
C ALA A 123 11.75 1.33 14.33
N THR A 124 12.94 1.89 14.52
CA THR A 124 13.43 3.02 13.69
C THR A 124 14.86 2.87 13.19
N GLY A 125 15.67 2.01 13.79
CA GLY A 125 17.08 1.79 13.46
C GLY A 125 17.31 1.22 12.07
N GLY A 126 16.27 0.64 11.45
CA GLY A 126 16.30 0.18 10.06
C GLY A 126 15.92 1.26 9.03
N ILE A 127 15.37 2.40 9.46
CA ILE A 127 14.90 3.46 8.55
C ILE A 127 16.10 4.16 7.92
N ARG A 128 16.04 4.30 6.59
CA ARG A 128 17.10 4.90 5.77
C ARG A 128 16.64 6.24 5.18
N PRO A 129 17.58 7.13 4.80
CA PRO A 129 17.25 8.32 4.01
C PRO A 129 16.48 7.95 2.73
N LEU A 130 15.46 8.73 2.38
CA LEU A 130 14.60 8.44 1.21
C LEU A 130 15.37 8.24 -0.10
N PRO A 131 16.42 9.02 -0.45
CA PRO A 131 17.19 8.79 -1.67
C PRO A 131 17.81 7.38 -1.73
N GLU A 132 18.24 6.83 -0.60
CA GLU A 132 18.78 5.47 -0.53
C GLU A 132 17.68 4.42 -0.76
N VAL A 133 16.50 4.61 -0.15
CA VAL A 133 15.35 3.72 -0.34
C VAL A 133 14.93 3.71 -1.81
N ILE A 134 14.81 4.88 -2.43
CA ILE A 134 14.48 5.04 -3.85
C ILE A 134 15.54 4.38 -4.72
N ASN A 135 16.83 4.55 -4.41
CA ASN A 135 17.90 3.89 -5.14
C ASN A 135 17.81 2.36 -5.07
N ARG A 136 17.47 1.79 -3.90
CA ARG A 136 17.23 0.34 -3.76
C ARG A 136 16.08 -0.11 -4.67
N ILE A 137 14.94 0.59 -4.64
CA ILE A 137 13.79 0.28 -5.51
C ILE A 137 14.22 0.26 -6.98
N ASN A 138 14.91 1.31 -7.43
CA ASN A 138 15.35 1.47 -8.83
C ASN A 138 16.44 0.48 -9.24
N SER A 139 17.23 -0.02 -8.28
CA SER A 139 18.25 -1.06 -8.50
C SER A 139 17.65 -2.47 -8.59
N GLY A 140 16.33 -2.59 -8.65
CA GLY A 140 15.63 -3.85 -8.89
C GLY A 140 15.34 -4.68 -7.64
N TRP A 141 15.25 -4.05 -6.46
CA TRP A 141 14.93 -4.72 -5.19
C TRP A 141 13.74 -5.68 -5.34
N GLU A 142 13.98 -6.95 -5.00
CA GLU A 142 13.01 -8.02 -5.11
C GLU A 142 11.79 -7.79 -4.21
N ARG A 143 10.63 -8.25 -4.67
CA ARG A 143 9.36 -8.18 -3.94
C ARG A 143 8.89 -9.57 -3.54
N LEU A 144 8.23 -9.65 -2.39
CA LEU A 144 7.59 -10.87 -1.93
C LEU A 144 6.43 -11.25 -2.86
N SER A 145 6.17 -12.56 -2.94
CA SER A 145 4.97 -13.08 -3.59
C SER A 145 3.73 -12.87 -2.73
N LEU A 146 2.60 -12.60 -3.37
CA LEU A 146 1.31 -12.51 -2.68
C LEU A 146 0.71 -13.89 -2.49
N SER A 147 0.16 -14.14 -1.30
CA SER A 147 -0.67 -15.31 -0.99
C SER A 147 -2.18 -15.00 -1.03
N ILE A 148 -2.52 -13.71 -1.09
CA ILE A 148 -3.90 -13.23 -1.28
C ILE A 148 -4.34 -13.54 -2.72
N PRO A 149 -5.52 -14.14 -2.94
CA PRO A 149 -6.07 -14.31 -4.29
C PRO A 149 -6.31 -12.96 -4.96
N ILE A 150 -5.76 -12.78 -6.15
CA ILE A 150 -5.75 -11.51 -6.90
C ILE A 150 -6.35 -11.70 -8.31
N ASP A 151 -7.43 -12.46 -8.40
CA ASP A 151 -8.06 -12.78 -9.68
C ASP A 151 -8.44 -11.51 -10.46
N ASN A 152 -8.12 -11.48 -11.76
CA ASN A 152 -8.33 -10.34 -12.66
C ASN A 152 -7.51 -9.07 -12.37
N TRP A 153 -6.58 -9.11 -11.41
CA TRP A 153 -5.60 -8.04 -11.23
C TRP A 153 -4.50 -8.16 -12.28
N LYS A 154 -4.05 -7.00 -12.79
CA LYS A 154 -2.99 -6.92 -13.80
C LYS A 154 -1.70 -6.47 -13.15
N TYR A 155 -0.62 -7.19 -13.43
CA TYR A 155 0.69 -6.79 -12.95
C TYR A 155 1.25 -5.63 -13.77
N ASP A 156 1.68 -4.57 -13.09
CA ASP A 156 2.43 -3.46 -13.67
C ASP A 156 3.93 -3.75 -13.54
N TYR A 157 4.58 -4.05 -14.66
CA TYR A 157 6.01 -4.39 -14.69
C TYR A 157 6.93 -3.20 -14.40
N HIS A 158 6.48 -1.96 -14.62
CA HIS A 158 7.29 -0.77 -14.39
C HIS A 158 7.42 -0.49 -12.90
N TYR A 159 6.29 -0.46 -12.18
CA TYR A 159 6.26 -0.20 -10.74
C TYR A 159 6.39 -1.48 -9.89
N LYS A 160 6.26 -2.65 -10.52
CA LYS A 160 6.24 -3.97 -9.87
C LYS A 160 5.11 -4.11 -8.83
N ILE A 161 3.94 -3.61 -9.17
CA ILE A 161 2.72 -3.64 -8.34
C ILE A 161 1.58 -4.29 -9.10
N TRP A 162 0.43 -4.45 -8.44
CA TRP A 162 -0.79 -4.93 -9.07
C TRP A 162 -1.83 -3.83 -9.18
N LYS A 163 -2.51 -3.77 -10.34
CA LYS A 163 -3.65 -2.90 -10.62
C LYS A 163 -4.92 -3.72 -10.63
N GLY A 164 -5.88 -3.32 -9.81
CA GLY A 164 -7.15 -4.00 -9.69
C GLY A 164 -8.10 -3.70 -10.86
N PRO A 165 -9.17 -4.49 -11.01
CA PRO A 165 -10.15 -4.32 -12.09
C PRO A 165 -10.85 -2.95 -12.07
N GLU A 166 -10.86 -2.27 -10.91
CA GLU A 166 -11.49 -0.97 -10.73
C GLU A 166 -10.48 0.19 -10.78
N ASP A 167 -9.24 -0.05 -11.21
CA ASP A 167 -8.23 0.99 -11.49
C ASP A 167 -8.59 1.68 -12.82
N GLN A 168 -9.02 2.95 -12.74
CA GLN A 168 -9.54 3.70 -13.90
C GLN A 168 -8.70 4.93 -14.21
N VAL A 169 -7.39 4.76 -14.38
CA VAL A 169 -6.54 5.86 -14.85
C VAL A 169 -7.06 6.35 -16.21
N ARG A 170 -7.53 7.60 -16.24
CA ARG A 170 -7.95 8.30 -17.46
C ARG A 170 -7.05 9.49 -17.71
#